data_AF-A0A8J4SSG4-F1
#
_entry.id   AF-A0A8J4SSG4-F1
#
_cell.length_a   1.000
_cell.length_b   1.000
_cell.length_c   1.000
_cell.angle_alpha   90.00
_cell.angle_beta   90.00
_cell.angle_gamma   90.00
#
_symmetry.space_group_name_H-M   'P 1'
#
loop_
_entity.id
_entity.type
_entity.pdbx_description
1 polymer ?
#
loop_
_entity_poly.entity_id
_entity_poly.type
_entity_poly.pdbx_seq_one_letter_code
_entity_poly.pdbx_strand_id
1 'polypeptide(L)'
;MFAFPNQVLNDPHLGLALSDNEPLRYETIADGVNRRVLSNAYLSHYAVRPVCRVRFCPYEDVLGLGTNGGISSILCPGSAEPNYDALEENPFAGKRYRQEREVRRLLDKVPYTMISLNSVVGKVRREDILEEWEKKKAALLGEPVKIEMPKVRKNKQKGRSKASLIESRKQNIRFERKMFTIKNALGVPDLTASQPRKKPEKSKSETSTKPKKPSEALITKKKLAKKRLHSALDVLIPAKE
;
A
#
# COMPACT_ATOMS: atom_id res chain seq x y z
N MET A 1 -11.92 18.13 -43.42
CA MET A 1 -10.99 17.01 -43.15
C MET A 1 -9.67 17.35 -43.84
N PHE A 2 -8.76 18.07 -43.16
CA PHE A 2 -7.48 18.47 -43.76
C PHE A 2 -6.54 17.27 -43.70
N ALA A 3 -6.52 16.47 -44.77
CA ALA A 3 -5.63 15.34 -44.91
C ALA A 3 -4.24 15.85 -45.30
N PHE A 4 -3.35 16.04 -44.32
CA PHE A 4 -1.92 15.90 -44.59
C PHE A 4 -1.70 14.43 -44.97
N PRO A 5 -1.13 14.11 -46.15
CA PRO A 5 -1.21 12.77 -46.74
C PRO A 5 -0.60 11.64 -45.90
N ASN A 6 0.13 11.97 -44.83
CA ASN A 6 0.83 11.01 -43.97
C ASN A 6 0.45 11.09 -42.49
N GLN A 7 -0.59 11.87 -42.12
CA GLN A 7 -0.96 12.09 -40.71
C GLN A 7 -2.45 11.88 -40.47
N VAL A 8 -2.79 10.95 -39.57
CA VAL A 8 -4.15 10.69 -39.12
C VAL A 8 -4.23 11.07 -37.64
N LEU A 9 -5.05 12.08 -37.34
CA LEU A 9 -5.37 12.52 -35.99
C LEU A 9 -6.72 11.90 -35.59
N ASN A 10 -6.76 11.20 -34.47
CA ASN A 10 -7.97 10.62 -33.91
C ASN A 10 -8.47 11.46 -32.74
N ASP A 11 -9.79 11.56 -32.56
CA ASP A 11 -10.37 12.34 -31.48
C ASP A 11 -10.08 11.67 -30.12
N PRO A 12 -9.45 12.38 -29.16
CA PRO A 12 -9.06 11.79 -27.86
C PRO A 12 -10.25 11.39 -26.99
N HIS A 13 -11.44 11.95 -27.25
CA HIS A 13 -12.65 11.72 -26.46
C HIS A 13 -13.56 10.60 -27.03
N LEU A 14 -13.26 10.06 -28.21
CA LEU A 14 -14.06 9.00 -28.85
C LEU A 14 -13.71 7.58 -28.38
N GLY A 15 -12.71 7.42 -27.51
CA GLY A 15 -12.13 6.12 -27.13
C GLY A 15 -11.92 5.86 -25.63
N LEU A 16 -12.60 6.59 -24.73
CA LEU A 16 -12.55 6.35 -23.27
C LEU A 16 -13.33 5.09 -22.83
N ALA A 17 -13.19 3.99 -23.55
CA ALA A 17 -13.47 2.65 -23.06
C ALA A 17 -12.11 1.97 -22.87
N LEU A 18 -11.48 2.21 -21.73
CA LEU A 18 -10.29 1.47 -21.29
C LEU A 18 -10.74 0.05 -20.86
N SER A 19 -10.85 -0.85 -21.83
CA SER A 19 -10.65 -2.28 -21.58
C SER A 19 -9.21 -2.60 -21.93
N ASP A 20 -8.40 -2.92 -20.93
CA ASP A 20 -6.96 -3.21 -21.05
C ASP A 20 -6.62 -4.47 -21.88
N ASN A 21 -7.58 -5.03 -22.62
CA ASN A 21 -7.48 -6.33 -23.31
C ASN A 21 -8.08 -6.32 -24.73
N GLU A 22 -8.05 -5.20 -25.45
CA GLU A 22 -8.34 -5.26 -26.89
C GLU A 22 -7.08 -5.70 -27.66
N PRO A 23 -7.15 -6.77 -28.48
CA PRO A 23 -6.02 -7.22 -29.27
C PRO A 23 -5.61 -6.12 -30.25
N LEU A 24 -4.29 -5.96 -30.46
CA LEU A 24 -3.74 -5.09 -31.50
C LEU A 24 -4.46 -5.38 -32.83
N ARG A 25 -5.30 -4.45 -33.30
CA ARG A 25 -6.00 -4.61 -34.58
C ARG A 25 -4.96 -4.46 -35.70
N TYR A 26 -4.99 -5.39 -36.66
CA TYR A 26 -4.15 -5.33 -37.85
C TYR A 26 -5.08 -5.00 -39.02
N GLU A 27 -4.78 -3.93 -39.75
CA GLU A 27 -5.44 -3.68 -41.03
C GLU A 27 -4.55 -4.24 -42.13
N THR A 28 -5.14 -5.10 -42.97
CA THR A 28 -4.52 -5.63 -44.18
C THR A 28 -4.52 -4.54 -45.24
N ILE A 29 -3.32 -4.10 -45.66
CA ILE A 29 -3.18 -3.10 -46.74
C ILE A 29 -3.16 -3.80 -48.11
N ALA A 30 -2.55 -4.98 -48.17
CA ALA A 30 -2.46 -5.84 -49.35
C ALA A 30 -2.25 -7.30 -48.91
N ASP A 31 -2.38 -8.25 -49.83
CA ASP A 31 -2.16 -9.68 -49.54
C ASP A 31 -0.75 -9.90 -48.95
N GLY A 32 -0.70 -10.37 -47.70
CA GLY A 32 0.54 -10.63 -46.96
C GLY A 32 1.18 -9.41 -46.29
N VAL A 33 0.61 -8.21 -46.42
CA VAL A 33 1.12 -6.98 -45.77
C VAL A 33 0.12 -6.49 -44.71
N ASN A 34 0.40 -6.86 -43.46
CA ASN A 34 -0.38 -6.43 -42.29
C ASN A 34 0.22 -5.16 -41.69
N ARG A 35 -0.54 -4.06 -41.62
CA ARG A 35 -0.18 -2.90 -40.80
C ARG A 35 -0.74 -3.10 -39.39
N ARG A 36 0.10 -2.97 -38.38
CA ARG A 36 -0.35 -2.80 -37.00
C ARG A 36 -1.05 -1.45 -36.90
N VAL A 37 -2.38 -1.46 -36.77
CA VAL A 37 -3.18 -0.26 -36.55
C VAL A 37 -3.60 -0.27 -35.09
N LEU A 38 -2.90 0.53 -34.30
CA LEU A 38 -3.32 0.81 -32.93
C LEU A 38 -4.68 1.53 -33.01
N SER A 39 -5.76 0.83 -32.66
CA SER A 39 -7.13 1.34 -32.79
C SER A 39 -7.38 2.62 -31.98
N ASN A 40 -6.58 2.85 -30.95
CA ASN A 40 -6.72 3.97 -30.01
C ASN A 40 -5.48 4.90 -30.03
N ALA A 41 -4.73 4.96 -31.14
CA ALA A 41 -3.63 5.91 -31.24
C ALA A 41 -4.17 7.35 -31.31
N TYR A 42 -3.63 8.26 -30.50
CA TYR A 42 -3.99 9.69 -30.58
C TYR A 42 -3.66 10.28 -31.96
N LEU A 43 -2.45 10.01 -32.45
CA LEU A 43 -1.95 10.49 -33.73
C LEU A 43 -1.08 9.41 -34.35
N SER A 44 -1.31 9.09 -35.62
CA SER A 44 -0.45 8.21 -36.40
C SER A 44 0.20 8.96 -37.56
N HIS A 45 1.51 8.80 -37.71
CA HIS A 45 2.29 9.42 -38.77
C HIS A 45 3.14 8.37 -39.49
N TYR A 46 3.06 8.35 -40.82
CA TYR A 46 3.89 7.46 -41.63
C TYR A 46 5.25 8.10 -41.91
N ALA A 47 6.32 7.51 -41.37
CA ALA A 47 7.68 7.94 -41.66
C ALA A 47 8.23 7.17 -42.87
N VAL A 48 8.65 7.89 -43.91
CA VAL A 48 9.22 7.32 -45.15
C VAL A 48 10.53 6.56 -44.89
N ARG A 49 11.29 6.99 -43.87
CA ARG A 49 12.60 6.45 -43.50
C ARG A 49 12.53 5.90 -42.07
N PRO A 50 13.36 4.90 -41.72
CA PRO A 50 13.39 4.36 -40.37
C PRO A 50 13.72 5.46 -39.35
N VAL A 51 12.97 5.48 -38.25
CA VAL A 51 13.11 6.45 -37.16
C VAL A 51 14.09 5.91 -36.12
N CYS A 52 15.08 6.71 -35.74
CA CYS A 52 16.09 6.35 -34.74
C CYS A 52 15.78 6.97 -33.37
N ARG A 53 15.27 8.20 -33.35
CA ARG A 53 15.00 8.94 -32.10
C ARG A 53 13.82 9.88 -32.29
N VAL A 54 13.02 10.05 -31.24
CA VAL A 54 11.90 10.98 -31.20
C VAL A 54 12.04 11.88 -29.97
N ARG A 55 11.75 13.18 -30.11
CA ARG A 55 11.76 14.16 -29.01
C ARG A 55 10.65 15.19 -29.20
N PHE A 56 9.85 15.41 -28.17
CA PHE A 56 8.89 16.51 -28.13
C PHE A 56 9.61 17.84 -27.90
N CYS A 57 9.07 18.91 -28.48
CA CYS A 57 9.39 20.27 -28.09
C CYS A 57 8.64 20.58 -26.79
N PRO A 58 9.30 21.06 -25.71
CA PRO A 58 8.63 21.23 -24.42
C PRO A 58 7.44 22.20 -24.42
N TYR A 59 7.55 23.30 -25.18
CA TYR A 59 6.61 24.43 -25.14
C TYR A 59 5.90 24.69 -26.48
N GLU A 60 6.07 23.81 -27.45
CA GLU A 60 5.44 23.90 -28.76
C GLU A 60 4.90 22.55 -29.17
N ASP A 61 3.74 22.52 -29.83
CA ASP A 61 3.07 21.30 -30.28
C ASP A 61 3.79 20.67 -31.49
N VAL A 62 5.07 20.33 -31.30
CA VAL A 62 6.00 19.86 -32.32
C VAL A 62 6.71 18.61 -31.81
N LEU A 63 6.70 17.57 -32.63
CA LEU A 63 7.44 16.34 -32.42
C LEU A 63 8.58 16.24 -33.42
N GLY A 64 9.82 16.25 -32.92
CA GLY A 64 11.02 16.02 -33.71
C GLY A 64 11.30 14.52 -33.91
N LEU A 65 11.46 14.12 -35.17
CA LEU A 65 11.80 12.76 -35.62
C LEU A 65 13.23 12.78 -36.20
N GLY A 66 14.14 12.05 -35.58
CA GLY A 66 15.44 11.73 -36.15
C GLY A 66 15.34 10.47 -37.00
N THR A 67 15.60 10.58 -38.30
CA THR A 67 15.58 9.47 -39.27
C THR A 67 16.96 9.31 -39.92
N ASN A 68 17.20 8.19 -40.60
CA ASN A 68 18.44 7.99 -41.37
C ASN A 68 18.70 9.06 -42.44
N GLY A 69 17.66 9.78 -42.89
CA GLY A 69 17.78 10.85 -43.88
C GLY A 69 17.84 12.25 -43.29
N GLY A 70 18.03 12.40 -41.98
CA GLY A 70 18.06 13.68 -41.28
C GLY A 70 16.91 13.85 -40.30
N ILE A 71 16.58 15.10 -39.97
CA ILE A 71 15.57 15.47 -38.98
C ILE A 71 14.29 15.91 -39.70
N SER A 72 13.15 15.45 -39.20
CA SER A 72 11.82 15.87 -39.63
C SER A 72 11.01 16.29 -38.41
N SER A 73 10.30 17.41 -38.47
CA SER A 73 9.39 17.86 -37.41
C SER A 73 7.94 17.68 -37.86
N ILE A 74 7.10 17.08 -37.02
CA ILE A 74 5.66 16.96 -37.27
C ILE A 74 4.90 17.72 -36.19
N LEU A 75 3.73 18.28 -36.53
CA LEU A 75 2.89 18.94 -35.55
C LEU A 75 2.13 17.89 -34.74
N CYS A 76 2.22 17.95 -33.42
CA CYS A 76 1.49 17.07 -32.50
C CYS A 76 0.66 17.94 -31.55
N PRO A 77 -0.62 18.16 -31.85
CA PRO A 77 -1.48 19.01 -31.03
C PRO A 77 -1.54 18.53 -29.59
N GLY A 78 -1.63 19.46 -28.63
CA GLY A 78 -1.83 19.14 -27.22
C GLY A 78 -0.70 18.33 -26.58
N SER A 79 0.52 18.40 -27.14
CA SER A 79 1.69 17.69 -26.60
C SER A 79 2.62 18.60 -25.79
N ALA A 80 2.47 19.92 -25.93
CA ALA A 80 3.26 20.90 -25.22
C ALA A 80 2.65 21.35 -23.89
N GLU A 81 3.52 21.88 -23.04
CA GLU A 81 3.08 22.64 -21.87
C GLU A 81 2.76 24.09 -22.28
N PRO A 82 1.50 24.56 -22.12
CA PRO A 82 1.11 25.89 -22.58
C PRO A 82 1.70 27.02 -21.71
N ASN A 83 1.91 26.75 -20.42
CA ASN A 83 2.39 27.73 -19.45
C ASN A 83 3.83 27.38 -19.06
N TYR A 84 4.80 28.07 -19.66
CA TYR A 84 6.21 27.88 -19.31
C TYR A 84 6.55 28.60 -17.99
N ASP A 85 7.41 27.98 -17.18
CA ASP A 85 8.00 28.65 -16.01
C ASP A 85 9.22 29.47 -16.44
N ALA A 86 9.06 30.79 -16.43
CA ALA A 86 10.10 31.73 -16.83
C ALA A 86 11.35 31.69 -15.95
N LEU A 87 11.30 31.20 -14.70
CA LEU A 87 12.48 31.10 -13.84
C LEU A 87 13.32 29.86 -14.18
N GLU A 88 12.67 28.73 -14.44
CA GLU A 88 13.33 27.46 -14.77
C GLU A 88 13.79 27.41 -16.23
N GLU A 89 12.86 27.58 -17.17
CA GLU A 89 13.07 27.39 -18.62
C GLU A 89 12.27 28.37 -19.48
N ASN A 90 12.93 29.48 -19.86
CA ASN A 90 12.38 30.52 -20.72
C ASN A 90 12.84 30.32 -22.17
N PRO A 91 11.93 30.00 -23.12
CA PRO A 91 12.27 29.87 -24.55
C PRO A 91 12.68 31.21 -25.18
N PHE A 92 12.16 32.33 -24.69
CA PHE A 92 12.43 33.69 -25.18
C PHE A 92 13.59 34.38 -24.44
N ALA A 93 14.45 33.59 -23.78
CA ALA A 93 15.60 34.07 -23.02
C ALA A 93 16.61 34.86 -23.86
N GLY A 94 16.85 36.12 -23.47
CA GLY A 94 17.94 36.95 -24.01
C GLY A 94 19.33 36.53 -23.54
N LYS A 95 20.40 37.10 -24.13
CA LYS A 95 21.80 36.71 -23.87
C LYS A 95 22.20 36.83 -22.39
N ARG A 96 21.88 37.96 -21.76
CA ARG A 96 22.20 38.21 -20.33
C ARG A 96 21.52 37.19 -19.42
N TYR A 97 20.24 36.93 -19.66
CA TYR A 97 19.45 35.97 -18.90
C TYR A 97 20.03 34.55 -19.01
N ARG A 98 20.48 34.13 -20.21
CA ARG A 98 21.14 32.82 -20.40
C ARG A 98 22.43 32.71 -19.58
N GLN A 99 23.24 33.76 -19.54
CA GLN A 99 24.48 33.80 -18.76
C GLN A 99 24.21 33.70 -17.25
N GLU A 100 23.29 34.51 -16.74
CA GLU A 100 22.91 34.47 -15.31
C GLU A 100 22.32 33.12 -14.91
N ARG A 101 21.48 32.53 -15.77
CA ARG A 101 20.91 31.18 -15.57
C ARG A 101 21.99 30.11 -15.54
N GLU A 102 22.96 30.15 -16.44
CA GLU A 102 24.06 29.19 -16.47
C GLU A 102 24.87 29.24 -15.18
N VAL A 103 25.21 30.46 -14.71
CA VAL A 103 25.87 30.66 -13.42
C VAL A 103 25.03 30.11 -12.27
N ARG A 104 23.71 30.40 -12.25
CA ARG A 104 22.81 29.89 -11.21
C ARG A 104 22.75 28.36 -11.20
N ARG A 105 22.63 27.71 -12.37
CA ARG A 105 22.62 26.24 -12.52
C ARG A 105 23.93 25.60 -12.07
N LEU A 106 25.07 26.28 -12.24
CA LEU A 106 26.35 25.80 -11.75
C LEU A 106 26.46 25.89 -10.22
N LEU A 107 25.98 26.98 -9.62
CA LEU A 107 25.99 27.16 -8.16
C LEU A 107 25.03 26.20 -7.46
N ASP A 108 23.84 25.97 -8.02
CA ASP A 108 22.82 25.08 -7.46
C ASP A 108 22.96 23.62 -7.94
N LYS A 109 24.09 23.27 -8.56
CA LYS A 109 24.32 21.93 -9.11
C LYS A 109 24.20 20.87 -7.99
N VAL A 110 23.24 19.96 -8.16
CA VAL A 110 23.00 18.88 -7.19
C VAL A 110 24.21 17.92 -7.13
N PRO A 111 24.75 17.64 -5.94
CA PRO A 111 25.84 16.68 -5.77
C PRO A 111 25.36 15.23 -5.97
N TYR A 112 26.28 14.34 -6.36
CA TYR A 112 25.95 12.93 -6.63
C TYR A 112 25.37 12.19 -5.41
N THR A 113 25.74 12.61 -4.20
CA THR A 113 25.27 12.00 -2.93
C THR A 113 23.78 12.23 -2.68
N MET A 114 23.18 13.23 -3.31
CA MET A 114 21.75 13.53 -3.19
C MET A 114 20.89 12.77 -4.22
N ILE A 115 21.50 12.03 -5.14
CA ILE A 115 20.78 11.27 -6.17
C ILE A 115 20.32 9.95 -5.55
N SER A 116 19.03 9.85 -5.26
CA SER A 116 18.40 8.67 -4.68
C SER A 116 16.98 8.49 -5.21
N LEU A 117 16.47 7.24 -5.17
CA LEU A 117 15.09 6.94 -5.61
C LEU A 117 14.02 7.79 -4.90
N ASN A 118 14.24 8.05 -3.62
CA ASN A 118 13.40 8.94 -2.82
C ASN A 118 14.27 10.08 -2.31
N SER A 119 13.75 11.32 -2.31
CA SER A 119 14.47 12.45 -1.71
C SER A 119 14.81 12.16 -0.25
N VAL A 120 16.10 12.28 0.08
CA VAL A 120 16.66 12.12 1.44
C VAL A 120 16.62 13.44 2.20
N VAL A 121 16.64 14.57 1.48
CA VAL A 121 16.66 15.91 2.06
C VAL A 121 15.38 16.16 2.87
N GLY A 122 15.54 16.57 4.12
CA GLY A 122 14.43 16.86 5.04
C GLY A 122 13.83 15.63 5.75
N LYS A 123 14.34 14.41 5.50
CA LYS A 123 13.89 13.20 6.20
C LYS A 123 14.87 12.80 7.30
N VAL A 124 14.33 12.43 8.46
CA VAL A 124 15.12 11.88 9.57
C VAL A 124 15.15 10.36 9.46
N ARG A 125 16.31 9.75 9.66
CA ARG A 125 16.43 8.29 9.67
C ARG A 125 15.77 7.74 10.93
N ARG A 126 15.08 6.61 10.80
CA ARG A 126 14.39 5.98 11.95
C ARG A 126 15.37 5.52 13.03
N GLU A 127 16.57 5.12 12.63
CA GLU A 127 17.66 4.70 13.50
C GLU A 127 18.08 5.83 14.44
N ASP A 128 18.33 7.03 13.88
CA ASP A 128 18.69 8.21 14.67
C ASP A 128 17.64 8.55 15.73
N ILE A 129 16.35 8.45 15.37
CA ILE A 129 15.22 8.67 16.29
C ILE A 129 15.23 7.63 17.42
N LEU A 130 15.50 6.37 17.10
CA LEU A 130 15.57 5.29 18.08
C LEU A 130 16.74 5.49 19.05
N GLU A 131 17.91 5.85 18.54
CA GLU A 131 19.09 6.11 19.37
C GLU A 131 18.88 7.30 20.30
N GLU A 132 18.32 8.40 19.80
CA GLU A 132 18.00 9.55 20.64
C GLU A 132 16.98 9.20 21.73
N TRP A 133 15.98 8.39 21.37
CA TRP A 133 14.99 7.90 22.32
C TRP A 133 15.62 7.03 23.40
N GLU A 134 16.51 6.11 23.03
CA GLU A 134 17.23 5.25 23.95
C GLU A 134 18.16 6.05 24.87
N LYS A 135 18.88 7.04 24.34
CA LYS A 135 19.70 7.97 25.13
C LYS A 135 18.86 8.74 26.14
N LYS A 136 17.72 9.32 25.72
CA LYS A 136 16.78 10.02 26.61
C LYS A 136 16.23 9.07 27.68
N LYS A 137 15.88 7.85 27.31
CA LYS A 137 15.37 6.84 28.23
C LYS A 137 16.42 6.44 29.27
N ALA A 138 17.65 6.20 28.86
CA ALA A 138 18.76 5.84 29.75
C ALA A 138 19.12 6.99 30.70
N ALA A 139 19.12 8.24 30.23
CA ALA A 139 19.35 9.40 31.08
C ALA A 139 18.26 9.57 32.16
N LEU A 140 17.00 9.27 31.82
CA LEU A 140 15.86 9.48 32.71
C LEU A 140 15.66 8.34 33.72
N LEU A 141 15.86 7.08 33.28
CA LEU A 141 15.69 5.88 34.12
C LEU A 141 16.99 5.39 34.76
N GLY A 142 18.15 5.91 34.35
CA GLY A 142 19.46 5.38 34.70
C GLY A 142 19.76 4.04 34.00
N GLU A 143 21.00 3.58 34.10
CA GLU A 143 21.35 2.24 33.66
C GLU A 143 20.69 1.21 34.59
N PRO A 144 19.90 0.26 34.07
CA PRO A 144 19.23 -0.72 34.92
C PRO A 144 20.28 -1.54 35.65
N VAL A 145 20.30 -1.47 36.99
CA VAL A 145 21.16 -2.30 37.82
C VAL A 145 20.92 -3.76 37.43
N LYS A 146 21.97 -4.44 36.98
CA LYS A 146 21.94 -5.88 36.70
C LYS A 146 21.78 -6.62 38.03
N ILE A 147 20.54 -6.76 38.48
CA ILE A 147 20.22 -7.60 39.63
C ILE A 147 20.37 -9.04 39.17
N GLU A 148 21.30 -9.78 39.77
CA GLU A 148 21.47 -11.20 39.52
C GLU A 148 20.19 -11.94 39.95
N MET A 149 19.37 -12.31 38.97
CA MET A 149 18.17 -13.08 39.24
C MET A 149 18.57 -14.47 39.73
N PRO A 150 17.98 -14.97 40.85
CA PRO A 150 18.23 -16.32 41.31
C PRO A 150 17.84 -17.31 40.21
N LYS A 151 18.76 -18.23 39.88
CA LYS A 151 18.55 -19.28 38.87
C LYS A 151 17.50 -20.29 39.38
N VAL A 152 16.22 -19.96 39.19
CA VAL A 152 15.12 -20.87 39.49
C VAL A 152 15.10 -21.99 38.44
N ARG A 153 15.40 -23.22 38.86
CA ARG A 153 15.23 -24.43 38.02
C ARG A 153 13.75 -24.65 37.74
N LYS A 154 13.27 -24.15 36.61
CA LYS A 154 11.89 -24.38 36.13
C LYS A 154 11.89 -25.54 35.15
N ASN A 155 11.05 -26.55 35.39
CA ASN A 155 10.77 -27.61 34.41
C ASN A 155 10.09 -26.99 33.18
N LYS A 156 10.88 -26.67 32.16
CA LYS A 156 10.40 -26.05 30.91
C LYS A 156 9.73 -27.12 30.06
N GLN A 157 8.39 -27.13 30.04
CA GLN A 157 7.63 -27.89 29.05
C GLN A 157 7.91 -27.32 27.65
N LYS A 158 8.40 -28.17 26.74
CA LYS A 158 8.67 -27.82 25.35
C LYS A 158 7.38 -27.28 24.70
N GLY A 159 7.46 -26.10 24.09
CA GLY A 159 6.32 -25.46 23.41
C GLY A 159 5.48 -24.49 24.24
N ARG A 160 5.70 -24.36 25.56
CA ARG A 160 5.00 -23.37 26.42
C ARG A 160 5.33 -21.91 26.08
N SER A 161 6.47 -21.66 25.43
CA SER A 161 6.96 -20.34 25.01
C SER A 161 6.92 -20.12 23.50
N LYS A 162 6.08 -20.86 22.75
CA LYS A 162 5.84 -20.54 21.34
C LYS A 162 5.25 -19.13 21.20
N ALA A 163 5.68 -18.37 20.19
CA ALA A 163 5.25 -16.99 19.95
C ALA A 163 3.71 -16.86 19.92
N SER A 164 3.03 -17.81 19.27
CA SER A 164 1.56 -17.88 19.22
C SER A 164 0.89 -18.00 20.59
N LEU A 165 1.46 -18.81 21.50
CA LEU A 165 0.90 -19.02 22.84
C LEU A 165 1.15 -17.81 23.76
N ILE A 166 2.28 -17.13 23.56
CA ILE A 166 2.61 -15.88 24.26
C ILE A 166 1.66 -14.77 23.82
N GLU A 167 1.44 -14.64 22.51
CA GLU A 167 0.52 -13.64 21.97
C GLU A 167 -0.92 -13.89 22.41
N SER A 168 -1.41 -15.14 22.38
CA SER A 168 -2.73 -15.48 22.90
C SER A 168 -2.88 -15.14 24.38
N ARG A 169 -1.82 -15.33 25.19
CA ARG A 169 -1.85 -14.96 26.61
C ARG A 169 -1.87 -13.44 26.78
N LYS A 170 -1.10 -12.68 26.00
CA LYS A 170 -1.11 -11.21 26.02
C LYS A 170 -2.48 -10.66 25.62
N GLN A 171 -3.11 -11.25 24.60
CA GLN A 171 -4.45 -10.88 24.17
C GLN A 171 -5.49 -11.11 25.28
N ASN A 172 -5.42 -12.25 25.98
CA ASN A 172 -6.31 -12.52 27.11
C ASN A 172 -6.09 -11.55 28.27
N ILE A 173 -4.84 -11.24 28.64
CA ILE A 173 -4.55 -10.26 29.69
C ILE A 173 -5.06 -8.86 29.31
N ARG A 174 -4.89 -8.45 28.05
CA ARG A 174 -5.43 -7.19 27.54
C ARG A 174 -6.97 -7.17 27.61
N PHE A 175 -7.60 -8.28 27.26
CA PHE A 175 -9.06 -8.43 27.32
C PHE A 175 -9.57 -8.38 28.76
N GLU A 176 -8.97 -9.13 29.69
CA GLU A 176 -9.31 -9.12 31.11
C GLU A 176 -9.16 -7.73 31.73
N ARG A 177 -8.08 -7.00 31.40
CA ARG A 177 -7.89 -5.60 31.84
C ARG A 177 -9.00 -4.69 31.31
N LYS A 178 -9.37 -4.79 30.03
CA LYS A 178 -10.47 -4.02 29.45
C LYS A 178 -11.80 -4.34 30.14
N MET A 179 -12.10 -5.62 30.35
CA MET A 179 -13.33 -6.05 31.04
C MET A 179 -13.37 -5.55 32.48
N PHE A 180 -12.25 -5.58 33.19
CA PHE A 180 -12.14 -5.03 34.55
C PHE A 180 -12.40 -3.52 34.58
N THR A 181 -11.80 -2.76 33.66
CA THR A 181 -12.06 -1.32 33.53
C THR A 181 -13.53 -1.03 33.24
N ILE A 182 -14.15 -1.77 32.32
CA ILE A 182 -15.58 -1.63 31.99
C ILE A 182 -16.45 -1.95 33.21
N LYS A 183 -16.15 -3.04 33.92
CA LYS A 183 -16.90 -3.46 35.11
C LYS A 183 -16.84 -2.41 36.22
N ASN A 184 -15.67 -1.84 36.46
CA ASN A 184 -15.50 -0.76 37.44
C ASN A 184 -16.25 0.52 37.03
N ALA A 185 -16.24 0.86 35.74
CA ALA A 185 -16.97 2.01 35.21
C ALA A 185 -18.50 1.83 35.29
N LEU A 186 -18.99 0.59 35.14
CA LEU A 186 -20.42 0.24 35.24
C LEU A 186 -20.91 0.06 36.69
N GLY A 187 -20.04 0.20 37.69
CA GLY A 187 -20.42 0.19 39.11
C GLY A 187 -21.04 -1.13 39.61
N VAL A 188 -20.82 -2.25 38.92
CA VAL A 188 -21.42 -3.54 39.30
C VAL A 188 -20.66 -4.11 40.52
N PRO A 189 -21.30 -4.28 41.69
CA PRO A 189 -20.63 -4.80 42.89
C PRO A 189 -20.21 -6.27 42.72
N ASP A 190 -19.08 -6.64 43.33
CA ASP A 190 -18.51 -7.99 43.30
C ASP A 190 -19.35 -8.99 44.11
N LEU A 191 -20.44 -9.49 43.52
CA LEU A 191 -21.34 -10.50 44.12
C LEU A 191 -20.70 -11.90 44.32
N THR A 192 -19.37 -12.04 44.25
CA THR A 192 -18.68 -13.35 44.32
C THR A 192 -17.53 -13.44 45.33
N ALA A 193 -17.36 -12.43 46.20
CA ALA A 193 -16.30 -12.44 47.22
C ALA A 193 -16.58 -13.36 48.43
N SER A 194 -17.80 -13.90 48.58
CA SER A 194 -18.25 -14.67 49.75
C SER A 194 -18.45 -16.18 49.52
N GLN A 195 -17.72 -16.78 48.56
CA GLN A 195 -17.69 -18.25 48.41
C GLN A 195 -16.23 -18.73 48.46
N PRO A 196 -15.86 -19.68 49.35
CA PRO A 196 -14.52 -20.23 49.37
C PRO A 196 -14.25 -20.96 48.06
N ARG A 197 -13.10 -20.67 47.44
CA ARG A 197 -12.66 -21.29 46.18
C ARG A 197 -12.50 -22.81 46.39
N LYS A 198 -13.53 -23.60 46.08
CA LYS A 198 -13.38 -25.05 45.91
C LYS A 198 -12.35 -25.29 44.81
N LYS A 199 -11.27 -26.00 45.15
CA LYS A 199 -10.27 -26.47 44.17
C LYS A 199 -11.00 -27.34 43.14
N PRO A 200 -10.82 -27.12 41.83
CA PRO A 200 -11.50 -27.94 40.84
C PRO A 200 -10.93 -29.37 40.91
N GLU A 201 -11.80 -30.33 41.22
CA GLU A 201 -11.51 -31.75 41.10
C GLU A 201 -11.20 -32.09 39.65
N LYS A 202 -10.12 -32.86 39.43
CA LYS A 202 -9.69 -33.30 38.11
C LYS A 202 -10.65 -34.37 37.58
N SER A 203 -11.66 -33.98 36.81
CA SER A 203 -12.32 -34.91 35.89
C SER A 203 -11.44 -35.09 34.64
N LYS A 204 -11.03 -36.33 34.40
CA LYS A 204 -10.31 -36.76 33.21
C LYS A 204 -11.28 -36.71 32.02
N SER A 205 -11.18 -35.66 31.20
CA SER A 205 -11.62 -35.74 29.81
C SER A 205 -10.63 -34.99 28.92
N GLU A 206 -10.18 -35.70 27.90
CA GLU A 206 -9.13 -35.31 26.98
C GLU A 206 -9.57 -34.10 26.15
N THR A 207 -8.90 -32.97 26.36
CA THR A 207 -8.48 -32.02 25.32
C THR A 207 -7.57 -31.01 25.98
N SER A 208 -6.32 -30.95 25.53
CA SER A 208 -5.33 -29.96 25.99
C SER A 208 -5.96 -28.56 26.12
N THR A 209 -5.95 -27.98 27.31
CA THR A 209 -6.55 -26.66 27.60
C THR A 209 -5.76 -25.54 26.91
N LYS A 210 -6.04 -25.34 25.61
CA LYS A 210 -5.55 -24.19 24.84
C LYS A 210 -6.18 -22.91 25.42
N PRO A 211 -5.44 -21.80 25.53
CA PRO A 211 -6.01 -20.52 25.93
C PRO A 211 -7.10 -20.13 24.93
N LYS A 212 -8.34 -20.01 25.40
CA LYS A 212 -9.48 -19.57 24.60
C LYS A 212 -9.19 -18.16 24.09
N LYS A 213 -9.41 -17.92 22.79
CA LYS A 213 -9.26 -16.59 22.19
C LYS A 213 -10.30 -15.64 22.80
N PRO A 214 -10.02 -14.33 22.94
CA PRO A 214 -10.99 -13.38 23.50
C PRO A 214 -12.29 -13.31 22.69
N SER A 215 -12.23 -13.61 21.38
CA SER A 215 -13.40 -13.76 20.50
C SER A 215 -14.36 -14.87 20.93
N GLU A 216 -13.88 -15.93 21.59
CA GLU A 216 -14.73 -17.03 22.08
C GLU A 216 -15.42 -16.70 23.41
N ALA A 217 -14.92 -15.72 24.17
CA ALA A 217 -15.51 -15.32 25.45
C ALA A 217 -16.81 -14.51 25.27
N LEU A 218 -16.94 -13.80 24.16
CA LEU A 218 -18.12 -13.01 23.81
C LEU A 218 -19.16 -13.82 23.00
N ILE A 219 -18.77 -14.97 22.45
CA ILE A 219 -19.70 -15.90 21.82
C ILE A 219 -20.40 -16.64 22.97
N THR A 220 -21.59 -16.18 23.33
CA THR A 220 -22.48 -16.98 24.18
C THR A 220 -22.73 -18.30 23.47
N LYS A 221 -22.17 -19.40 23.98
CA LYS A 221 -22.60 -20.74 23.58
C LYS A 221 -23.99 -20.94 24.17
N LYS A 222 -25.02 -20.29 23.61
CA LYS A 222 -26.38 -20.81 23.66
C LYS A 222 -26.33 -22.14 22.92
N LYS A 223 -25.97 -23.21 23.63
CA LYS A 223 -26.38 -24.56 23.23
C LYS A 223 -27.90 -24.51 23.23
N LEU A 224 -28.51 -24.21 22.09
CA LEU A 224 -29.92 -24.46 21.84
C LEU A 224 -30.06 -25.99 21.82
N ALA A 225 -30.06 -26.60 22.99
CA ALA A 225 -30.65 -27.92 23.15
C ALA A 225 -32.14 -27.70 22.87
N LYS A 226 -32.62 -28.17 21.71
CA LYS A 226 -34.06 -28.21 21.41
C LYS A 226 -34.72 -29.15 22.43
N LYS A 227 -35.03 -28.65 23.62
CA LYS A 227 -36.05 -29.27 24.47
C LYS A 227 -37.37 -28.98 23.77
N ARG A 228 -37.96 -30.00 23.14
CA ARG A 228 -39.36 -29.98 22.72
C ARG A 228 -40.17 -29.71 24.00
N LEU A 229 -40.93 -28.62 24.01
CA LEU A 229 -41.69 -28.19 25.19
C LEU A 229 -43.11 -28.77 25.20
N HIS A 230 -43.39 -29.75 24.32
CA HIS A 230 -44.74 -30.28 24.08
C HIS A 230 -45.75 -29.14 23.86
N SER A 231 -45.30 -28.09 23.17
CA SER A 231 -46.14 -27.02 22.65
C SER A 231 -46.85 -27.53 21.39
N ALA A 232 -48.03 -27.01 21.07
CA ALA A 232 -48.79 -27.38 19.87
C ALA A 232 -47.99 -27.28 18.56
N LEU A 233 -46.93 -26.47 18.52
CA LEU A 233 -46.01 -26.35 17.38
C LEU A 233 -45.05 -27.55 17.22
N ASP A 234 -44.74 -28.30 18.28
CA ASP A 234 -43.91 -29.51 18.21
C ASP A 234 -44.65 -30.71 17.59
N VAL A 235 -45.99 -30.67 17.57
CA VAL A 235 -46.88 -31.70 17.00
C VAL A 235 -47.01 -31.55 15.47
N LEU A 236 -46.87 -30.34 14.94
CA LEU A 236 -47.08 -30.03 13.52
C LEU A 236 -45.82 -30.19 12.64
N ILE A 237 -44.67 -30.54 13.24
CA ILE A 237 -43.42 -30.74 12.50
C ILE A 237 -42.98 -32.21 12.64
N PRO A 238 -43.29 -33.08 11.67
CA PRO A 238 -42.81 -34.45 11.69
C PRO A 238 -41.28 -34.48 11.59
N ALA A 239 -40.65 -35.42 12.29
CA ALA A 239 -39.21 -35.61 12.19
C ALA A 239 -38.85 -36.10 10.78
N LYS A 240 -37.86 -35.48 10.16
CA LYS A 240 -37.19 -36.04 8.99
C LYS A 240 -36.43 -37.29 9.44
N GLU A 241 -36.67 -38.42 8.79
CA GLU A 241 -35.79 -39.60 8.85
C GLU A 241 -34.37 -39.27 8.36
#